data_AF-A0A3M1UES2-F1
#
_entry.id   AF-A0A3M1UES2-F1
#
_cell.length_a   1.000
_cell.length_b   1.000
_cell.length_c   1.000
_cell.angle_alpha   90.00
_cell.angle_beta   90.00
_cell.angle_gamma   90.00
#
_symmetry.space_group_name_H-M   'P 1'
#
loop_
_entity.id
_entity.type
_entity.pdbx_description
1 polymer ?
#
loop_
_entity_poly.entity_id
_entity_poly.type
_entity_poly.pdbx_seq_one_letter_code
_entity_poly.pdbx_strand_id
1 'polypeptide(L)'
;MLLLSVPASFYSCQPSHASSPTASSSPPNIILIMVDDMGWSDLGCYGGEVHTPNIDRLAREGMRFTQFYNNAKCTTTRASLITGLYPRRDQPDKFLLRENMVTLPEVLNTAGYKSVLSGKWHLGRDSIRHPVDRGFDEYYGLLDGCC
;
A
#
# COMPACT_ATOMS: atom_id res chain seq x y z
N MET A 1 -14.05 -3.07 -70.56
CA MET A 1 -14.01 -2.98 -69.09
C MET A 1 -12.58 -3.32 -68.66
N LEU A 2 -11.72 -2.31 -68.54
CA LEU A 2 -10.32 -2.49 -68.10
C LEU A 2 -10.31 -2.63 -66.57
N LEU A 3 -9.75 -3.73 -66.05
CA LEU A 3 -9.47 -3.89 -64.62
C LEU A 3 -8.00 -3.53 -64.38
N LEU A 4 -7.75 -2.41 -63.70
CA LEU A 4 -6.44 -2.01 -63.17
C LEU A 4 -6.25 -2.64 -61.78
N SER A 5 -5.23 -3.48 -61.60
CA SER A 5 -4.80 -3.99 -60.30
C SER A 5 -3.76 -3.05 -59.67
N VAL A 6 -4.08 -2.48 -58.50
CA VAL A 6 -3.12 -1.71 -57.67
C VAL A 6 -2.50 -2.64 -56.63
N PRO A 7 -1.16 -2.74 -56.51
CA PRO A 7 -0.53 -3.50 -55.44
C PRO A 7 -0.55 -2.70 -54.13
N ALA A 8 -1.17 -3.27 -53.09
CA ALA A 8 -1.09 -2.75 -51.74
C ALA A 8 0.28 -3.09 -51.14
N SER A 9 1.16 -2.09 -50.99
CA SER A 9 2.37 -2.22 -50.18
C SER A 9 2.00 -2.18 -48.71
N PHE A 10 2.05 -3.34 -48.06
CA PHE A 10 1.97 -3.43 -46.60
C PHE A 10 3.29 -2.93 -46.01
N TYR A 11 3.30 -1.69 -45.52
CA TYR A 11 4.37 -1.23 -44.62
C TYR A 11 4.17 -1.88 -43.26
N SER A 12 5.02 -2.86 -42.93
CA SER A 12 5.12 -3.40 -41.58
C SER A 12 5.75 -2.34 -40.68
N CYS A 13 4.95 -1.76 -39.79
CA CYS A 13 5.44 -0.95 -38.69
C CYS A 13 5.99 -1.92 -37.63
N GLN A 14 7.31 -2.13 -37.59
CA GLN A 14 7.92 -2.88 -36.49
C GLN A 14 7.97 -1.99 -35.25
N PRO A 15 7.44 -2.44 -34.10
CA PRO A 15 7.56 -1.71 -32.86
C PRO A 15 9.04 -1.66 -32.46
N SER A 16 9.56 -0.45 -32.24
CA SER A 16 10.87 -0.25 -31.63
C SER A 16 10.85 -0.89 -30.23
N HIS A 17 11.67 -1.92 -30.03
CA HIS A 17 11.95 -2.46 -28.71
C HIS A 17 12.64 -1.39 -27.87
N ALA A 18 11.86 -0.67 -27.06
CA ALA A 18 12.39 0.10 -25.96
C ALA A 18 13.08 -0.88 -25.00
N SER A 19 14.41 -0.78 -24.90
CA SER A 19 15.20 -1.54 -23.93
C SER A 19 14.73 -1.17 -22.52
N SER A 20 13.99 -2.07 -21.87
CA SER A 20 13.68 -1.95 -20.45
C SER A 20 15.01 -2.03 -19.67
N PRO A 21 15.21 -1.19 -18.65
CA PRO A 21 16.38 -1.30 -17.79
C PRO A 21 16.37 -2.69 -17.16
N THR A 22 17.51 -3.39 -17.22
CA THR A 22 17.75 -4.66 -16.54
C THR A 22 17.62 -4.43 -15.04
N ALA A 23 16.40 -4.57 -14.52
CA ALA A 23 16.15 -4.50 -13.09
C ALA A 23 16.91 -5.63 -12.41
N SER A 24 17.62 -5.31 -11.33
CA SER A 24 18.22 -6.29 -10.44
C SER A 24 17.19 -7.38 -10.10
N SER A 25 17.58 -8.65 -10.16
CA SER A 25 16.73 -9.81 -9.90
C SER A 25 16.21 -9.94 -8.46
N SER A 26 16.46 -8.95 -7.61
CA SER A 26 15.97 -8.90 -6.23
C SER A 26 14.60 -8.22 -6.20
N PRO A 27 13.66 -8.71 -5.39
CA PRO A 27 12.37 -8.04 -5.19
C PRO A 27 12.59 -6.62 -4.66
N PRO A 28 11.72 -5.65 -5.02
CA PRO A 28 11.85 -4.28 -4.54
C PRO A 28 11.53 -4.18 -3.05
N ASN A 29 12.13 -3.22 -2.36
CA ASN A 29 11.73 -2.90 -0.98
C ASN A 29 10.37 -2.20 -0.97
N ILE A 30 9.52 -2.54 0.00
CA ILE A 30 8.19 -1.94 0.19
C ILE A 30 8.23 -1.13 1.49
N ILE A 31 7.97 0.18 1.41
CA ILE A 31 7.85 1.06 2.57
C ILE A 31 6.45 1.65 2.59
N LEU A 32 5.70 1.34 3.65
CA LEU A 32 4.35 1.85 3.88
C LEU A 32 4.37 2.87 5.01
N ILE A 33 4.17 4.14 4.67
CA ILE A 33 4.07 5.23 5.65
C ILE A 33 2.60 5.54 5.89
N MET A 34 2.11 5.22 7.09
CA MET A 34 0.74 5.53 7.51
C MET A 34 0.76 6.59 8.60
N VAL A 35 0.15 7.74 8.32
CA VAL A 35 0.02 8.85 9.29
C VAL A 35 -1.32 8.73 10.05
N ASP A 36 -1.33 9.11 11.33
CA ASP A 36 -2.53 9.09 12.19
C ASP A 36 -3.15 10.50 12.19
N ASP A 37 -4.45 10.59 11.90
CA ASP A 37 -5.27 11.81 11.92
C ASP A 37 -4.79 12.99 11.05
N MET A 38 -4.03 12.71 9.98
CA MET A 38 -3.69 13.70 8.96
C MET A 38 -4.88 13.98 8.03
N GLY A 39 -5.25 15.25 7.92
CA GLY A 39 -6.30 15.76 7.04
C GLY A 39 -5.85 15.88 5.59
N TRP A 40 -6.84 15.94 4.69
CA TRP A 40 -6.62 16.10 3.25
C TRP A 40 -5.83 17.35 2.90
N SER A 41 -6.12 18.46 3.58
CA SER A 41 -5.53 19.78 3.34
C SER A 41 -4.32 20.08 4.22
N ASP A 42 -3.68 19.07 4.83
CA ASP A 42 -2.52 19.30 5.70
C ASP A 42 -1.22 19.38 4.91
N LEU A 43 -1.13 18.68 3.78
CA LEU A 43 0.08 18.61 2.96
C LEU A 43 0.12 19.74 1.92
N GLY A 44 1.27 20.37 1.72
CA GLY A 44 1.48 21.41 0.72
C GLY A 44 1.10 20.96 -0.69
N CYS A 45 1.43 19.71 -1.04
CA CYS A 45 1.03 19.11 -2.32
C CYS A 45 -0.49 18.92 -2.49
N TYR A 46 -1.32 19.07 -1.46
CA TYR A 46 -2.78 19.08 -1.55
C TYR A 46 -3.39 20.47 -1.30
N GLY A 47 -2.56 21.51 -1.28
CA GLY A 47 -2.99 22.90 -1.03
C GLY A 47 -2.98 23.30 0.44
N GLY A 48 -2.32 22.52 1.30
CA GLY A 48 -2.18 22.83 2.72
C GLY A 48 -1.20 23.95 3.03
N GLU A 49 -1.36 24.55 4.21
CA GLU A 49 -0.51 25.65 4.70
C GLU A 49 0.75 25.16 5.44
N VAL A 50 0.78 23.89 5.86
CA VAL A 50 1.93 23.32 6.57
C VAL A 50 3.09 23.07 5.61
N HIS A 51 4.28 23.49 5.99
CA HIS A 51 5.48 23.33 5.18
C HIS A 51 5.96 21.87 5.16
N THR A 52 5.65 21.13 4.09
CA THR A 52 5.94 19.68 3.95
C THR A 52 6.88 19.33 2.79
N PRO A 53 8.08 19.95 2.69
CA PRO A 53 8.91 19.91 1.47
C PRO A 53 9.34 18.49 1.06
N ASN A 54 9.55 17.58 2.01
CA ASN A 54 9.94 16.20 1.72
C ASN A 54 8.78 15.37 1.14
N ILE A 55 7.55 15.55 1.66
CA ILE A 55 6.36 14.87 1.14
C ILE A 55 5.97 15.47 -0.21
N ASP A 56 6.10 16.79 -0.37
CA ASP A 56 5.84 17.47 -1.64
C ASP A 56 6.82 17.01 -2.73
N ARG A 57 8.07 16.71 -2.37
CA ARG A 57 9.05 16.11 -3.26
C ARG A 57 8.64 14.70 -3.68
N LEU A 58 8.22 13.85 -2.74
CA LEU A 58 7.70 12.50 -3.06
C LEU A 58 6.51 12.56 -4.01
N ALA A 59 5.58 13.50 -3.81
CA ALA A 59 4.42 13.68 -4.69
C ALA A 59 4.82 14.16 -6.10
N ARG A 60 5.88 14.97 -6.22
CA ARG A 60 6.39 15.50 -7.49
C ARG A 60 7.21 14.49 -8.29
N GLU A 61 7.99 13.67 -7.59
CA GLU A 61 8.86 12.63 -8.17
C GLU A 61 8.14 11.29 -8.37
N GLY A 62 6.92 11.15 -7.84
CA GLY A 62 6.15 9.92 -7.86
C GLY A 62 4.73 10.11 -8.40
N MET A 63 3.79 9.36 -7.81
CA MET A 63 2.37 9.40 -8.14
C MET A 63 1.57 9.93 -6.95
N ARG A 64 0.61 10.81 -7.23
CA ARG A 64 -0.31 11.38 -6.24
C ARG A 64 -1.75 11.03 -6.60
N PHE A 65 -2.54 10.61 -5.63
CA PHE A 65 -3.96 10.32 -5.81
C PHE A 65 -4.82 11.48 -5.33
N THR A 66 -5.76 11.94 -6.16
CA THR A 66 -6.78 12.93 -5.78
C THR A 66 -8.02 12.27 -5.16
N GLN A 67 -8.11 10.94 -5.23
CA GLN A 67 -9.21 10.12 -4.75
C GLN A 67 -8.64 8.87 -4.08
N PHE A 68 -8.41 8.94 -2.77
CA PHE A 68 -7.91 7.84 -1.94
C PHE A 68 -8.71 7.81 -0.63
N TYR A 69 -9.17 6.63 -0.22
CA TYR A 69 -10.16 6.49 0.85
C TYR A 69 -9.65 5.55 1.94
N ASN A 70 -9.91 5.91 3.19
CA ASN A 70 -9.69 5.07 4.37
C ASN A 70 -11.03 4.82 5.11
N ASN A 71 -10.99 4.07 6.21
CA ASN A 71 -12.15 3.93 7.07
C ASN A 71 -12.22 5.10 8.07
N ALA A 72 -13.40 5.33 8.66
CA ALA A 72 -13.66 6.45 9.56
C ALA A 72 -12.88 6.43 10.90
N LYS A 73 -12.10 5.37 11.21
CA LYS A 73 -11.32 5.26 12.45
C LYS A 73 -9.97 4.59 12.18
N CYS A 74 -8.97 4.93 12.99
CA CYS A 74 -7.62 4.37 12.87
C CYS A 74 -7.60 2.83 12.97
N THR A 75 -8.32 2.23 13.93
CA THR A 75 -8.38 0.76 14.11
C THR A 75 -8.97 0.05 12.88
N THR A 76 -10.05 0.59 12.30
CA THR A 76 -10.68 -0.01 11.12
C THR A 76 -9.82 0.15 9.88
N THR A 77 -9.18 1.31 9.70
CA THR A 77 -8.22 1.53 8.60
C THR A 77 -7.03 0.59 8.71
N ARG A 78 -6.40 0.45 9.89
CA ARG A 78 -5.27 -0.47 10.10
C ARG A 78 -5.65 -1.92 9.86
N ALA A 79 -6.84 -2.35 10.31
CA ALA A 79 -7.34 -3.70 10.07
C ALA A 79 -7.48 -3.98 8.56
N SER A 80 -8.09 -3.06 7.81
CA SER A 80 -8.23 -3.20 6.36
C SER A 80 -6.91 -3.14 5.62
N LEU A 81 -5.98 -2.29 6.05
CA LEU A 81 -4.67 -2.15 5.43
C LEU A 81 -3.85 -3.43 5.56
N ILE A 82 -3.88 -4.06 6.74
CA ILE A 82 -3.10 -5.26 7.03
C ILE A 82 -3.76 -6.53 6.47
N THR A 83 -5.09 -6.61 6.39
CA THR A 83 -5.78 -7.83 5.95
C THR A 83 -6.28 -7.78 4.51
N GLY A 84 -6.38 -6.60 3.91
CA GLY A 84 -7.10 -6.39 2.65
C GLY A 84 -8.62 -6.52 2.74
N LEU A 85 -9.18 -6.65 3.95
CA LEU A 85 -10.61 -6.88 4.17
C LEU A 85 -11.33 -5.64 4.72
N TYR A 86 -12.56 -5.41 4.26
CA TYR A 86 -13.41 -4.39 4.86
C TYR A 86 -13.82 -4.81 6.28
N PRO A 87 -13.76 -3.93 7.29
CA PRO A 87 -13.99 -4.31 8.67
C PRO A 87 -15.49 -4.53 8.89
N ARG A 88 -15.87 -5.71 9.36
CA ARG A 88 -17.27 -6.04 9.70
C ARG A 88 -17.46 -5.99 11.21
N ARG A 89 -18.37 -5.13 11.67
CA ARG A 89 -18.63 -4.84 13.09
C ARG A 89 -19.83 -5.61 13.66
N ASP A 90 -20.49 -6.41 12.84
CA ASP A 90 -21.72 -7.17 13.14
C ASP A 90 -21.48 -8.46 13.94
N GLN A 91 -20.27 -8.65 14.45
CA GLN A 91 -19.85 -9.91 15.06
C GLN A 91 -19.53 -9.72 16.55
N PRO A 92 -19.74 -10.74 17.38
CA PRO A 92 -19.62 -10.64 18.83
C PRO A 92 -18.18 -10.39 19.33
N ASP A 93 -17.17 -10.60 18.47
CA ASP A 93 -15.78 -10.32 18.79
C ASP A 93 -15.53 -8.80 18.80
N LYS A 94 -14.97 -8.29 19.90
CA LYS A 94 -14.60 -6.88 20.05
C LYS A 94 -13.46 -6.47 19.12
N PHE A 95 -12.68 -7.43 18.62
CA PHE A 95 -11.49 -7.17 17.83
C PHE A 95 -11.74 -7.33 16.33
N LEU A 96 -11.15 -6.43 15.54
CA LEU A 96 -11.27 -6.45 14.08
C LEU A 96 -10.35 -7.47 13.43
N LEU A 97 -9.18 -7.73 14.03
CA LEU A 97 -8.23 -8.72 13.57
C LEU A 97 -8.51 -10.07 14.25
N ARG A 98 -8.64 -11.12 13.45
CA ARG A 98 -8.91 -12.50 13.91
C ARG A 98 -7.79 -13.43 13.49
N GLU A 99 -7.72 -14.58 14.15
CA GLU A 99 -6.73 -15.63 13.87
C GLU A 99 -6.78 -16.14 12.43
N ASN A 100 -8.00 -16.30 11.88
CA ASN A 100 -8.21 -16.85 10.54
C ASN A 100 -8.03 -15.84 9.39
N MET A 101 -7.51 -14.65 9.67
CA MET A 101 -7.26 -13.62 8.66
C MET A 101 -5.79 -13.61 8.29
N VAL A 102 -5.46 -13.81 7.02
CA VAL A 102 -4.08 -13.64 6.57
C VAL A 102 -3.74 -12.16 6.51
N THR A 103 -2.55 -11.81 6.98
CA THR A 103 -2.02 -10.45 7.04
C THR A 103 -0.97 -10.23 5.96
N LEU A 104 -0.82 -8.97 5.53
CA LEU A 104 0.15 -8.53 4.55
C LEU A 104 1.59 -9.04 4.84
N PRO A 105 2.15 -8.87 6.05
CA PRO A 105 3.48 -9.41 6.34
C PRO A 105 3.55 -10.94 6.28
N GLU A 106 2.52 -11.68 6.71
CA GLU A 106 2.50 -13.15 6.55
C GLU A 106 2.60 -13.56 5.07
N VAL A 107 1.93 -12.83 4.16
CA VAL A 107 2.04 -13.07 2.71
C VAL A 107 3.43 -12.68 2.20
N LEU A 108 3.94 -11.51 2.57
CA LEU A 108 5.25 -11.02 2.12
C LEU A 108 6.39 -11.96 2.57
N ASN A 109 6.29 -12.55 3.76
CA ASN A 109 7.27 -13.51 4.27
C ASN A 109 7.34 -14.77 3.38
N THR A 110 6.22 -15.21 2.78
CA THR A 110 6.25 -16.33 1.81
C THR A 110 7.07 -16.02 0.56
N ALA A 111 7.26 -14.73 0.24
CA ALA A 111 8.09 -14.24 -0.85
C ALA A 111 9.52 -13.86 -0.41
N GLY A 112 9.91 -14.17 0.84
CA GLY A 112 11.26 -13.93 1.36
C GLY A 112 11.53 -12.50 1.83
N TYR A 113 10.49 -11.68 2.03
CA TYR A 113 10.65 -10.37 2.64
C TYR A 113 10.90 -10.49 4.13
N LYS A 114 11.69 -9.55 4.65
CA LYS A 114 11.76 -9.25 6.08
C LYS A 114 10.84 -8.06 6.37
N SER A 115 9.92 -8.24 7.30
CA SER A 115 8.85 -7.29 7.64
C SER A 115 9.10 -6.66 9.01
N VAL A 116 9.15 -5.33 9.08
CA VAL A 116 9.31 -4.58 10.34
C VAL A 116 8.19 -3.58 10.51
N LEU A 117 7.60 -3.50 11.70
CA LEU A 117 6.63 -2.46 12.06
C LEU A 117 7.22 -1.52 13.11
N SER A 118 7.21 -0.22 12.81
CA SER A 118 7.56 0.84 13.76
C SER A 118 6.37 1.76 14.01
N GLY A 119 6.03 1.99 15.27
CA GLY A 119 4.96 2.88 15.70
C GLY A 119 3.68 2.18 16.18
N LYS A 120 2.53 2.71 15.79
CA LYS A 120 1.22 2.35 16.36
C LYS A 120 0.62 1.12 15.68
N TRP A 121 0.30 0.10 16.47
CA TRP A 121 -0.38 -1.11 15.98
C TRP A 121 -1.90 -1.01 16.06
N HIS A 122 -2.44 -0.87 17.27
CA HIS A 122 -3.86 -0.65 17.55
C HIS A 122 -4.82 -1.75 17.04
N LEU A 123 -4.35 -3.01 16.91
CA LEU A 123 -5.20 -4.16 16.53
C LEU A 123 -5.29 -5.26 17.60
N GLY A 124 -4.68 -5.07 18.76
CA GLY A 124 -4.71 -6.00 19.88
C GLY A 124 -3.31 -6.23 20.46
N ARG A 125 -3.27 -6.76 21.68
CA ARG A 125 -2.02 -7.02 22.42
C ARG A 125 -1.88 -8.48 22.89
N ASP A 126 -2.91 -9.29 22.70
CA ASP A 126 -2.86 -10.71 22.98
C ASP A 126 -2.02 -11.45 21.93
N SER A 127 -1.62 -12.68 22.24
CA SER A 127 -0.74 -13.51 21.39
C SER A 127 -1.32 -13.84 20.01
N ILE A 128 -2.62 -13.67 19.77
CA ILE A 128 -3.23 -13.91 18.47
C ILE A 128 -3.20 -12.63 17.61
N ARG A 129 -2.96 -11.47 18.22
CA ARG A 129 -3.07 -10.15 17.57
C ARG A 129 -1.82 -9.32 17.69
N HIS A 130 -0.80 -9.76 18.42
CA HIS A 130 0.46 -9.07 18.53
C HIS A 130 1.18 -9.02 17.16
N PRO A 131 1.83 -7.92 16.77
CA PRO A 131 2.44 -7.78 15.43
C PRO A 131 3.36 -8.93 15.05
N VAL A 132 4.18 -9.40 16.00
CA VAL A 132 5.15 -10.48 15.71
C VAL A 132 4.50 -11.84 15.49
N ASP A 133 3.36 -12.08 16.15
CA ASP A 133 2.57 -13.29 15.94
C ASP A 133 1.79 -13.22 14.62
N ARG A 134 1.76 -12.03 13.99
CA ARG A 134 1.06 -11.71 12.74
C ARG A 134 2.02 -11.31 11.64
N GLY A 135 3.15 -12.00 11.57
CA GLY A 135 4.08 -11.98 10.45
C GLY A 135 5.15 -10.90 10.49
N PHE A 136 5.11 -9.92 11.38
CA PHE A 136 6.23 -8.99 11.50
C PHE A 136 7.43 -9.66 12.17
N ASP A 137 8.61 -9.63 11.55
CA ASP A 137 9.84 -10.15 12.15
C ASP A 137 10.29 -9.29 13.35
N GLU A 138 10.08 -7.98 13.26
CA GLU A 138 10.42 -7.03 14.32
C GLU A 138 9.32 -6.00 14.52
N TYR A 139 9.13 -5.61 15.78
CA TYR A 139 8.17 -4.59 16.18
C TYR A 139 8.75 -3.65 17.23
N TYR A 140 8.59 -2.34 16.99
CA TYR A 140 8.93 -1.31 17.96
C TYR A 140 7.83 -0.24 18.02
N GLY A 141 7.12 -0.11 19.13
CA GLY A 141 6.13 0.95 19.30
C GLY A 141 5.02 0.66 20.31
N LEU A 142 3.83 1.22 20.04
CA LEU A 142 2.68 1.15 20.94
C LEU A 142 1.60 0.20 20.40
N LEU A 143 1.25 -0.81 21.19
CA LEU A 143 0.26 -1.83 20.81
C LEU A 143 -1.16 -1.26 20.79
N ASP A 144 -1.42 -0.26 21.62
CA ASP A 144 -2.73 0.32 21.84
C ASP A 144 -2.95 1.63 21.10
N GLY A 145 -4.20 2.11 21.16
CA GLY A 145 -4.51 3.48 20.81
C GLY A 145 -3.94 4.45 21.84
N CYS A 146 -3.31 5.53 21.40
CA CYS A 146 -3.24 6.74 22.22
C CYS A 146 -4.62 7.40 22.18
N CYS A 147 -5.17 7.67 23.36
CA CYS A 147 -6.32 8.54 23.57
C CYS A 147 -5.89 10.01 23.60
#